data_AF-A0ABD1TVN6-F1
#
_entry.id   AF-A0ABD1TVN6-F1
#
_cell.length_a   1.000
_cell.length_b   1.000
_cell.length_c   1.000
_cell.angle_alpha   90.00
_cell.angle_beta   90.00
_cell.angle_gamma   90.00
#
_symmetry.space_group_name_H-M   'P 1'
#
loop_
_entity.id
_entity.type
_entity.pdbx_description
1 polymer ?
#
loop_
_entity_poly.entity_id
_entity_poly.type
_entity_poly.pdbx_seq_one_letter_code
_entity_poly.pdbx_strand_id
1 'polypeptide(L)'
;MMGFGLWRLFTAAILLFNGLCSSEKAPSYTFMHQATSAPGLSYYDYIIVGGGTAGCPLAATLSQNSTVLLLERGGSPYGNPNITNLDAFGVALSDVSPSSPSQRFISEDGVISARARVLGGGSCLNAGFYSRAAPQYVHDAGWDGVLVNESYSWVEKKVAFEPPMRQWQSAVRNGLLEAHVKPYNGFTYDHLIGTKVGGTIFDVEGHRHTAADLLEYANPNGLTVLLHASVHRILFRIKGKDRPTAHGVVFRDETGIKHRAYLKNGPKNEIIVSSGALGSPQILMLSGIGPKEHLKAHNISVVLDLPLVGQGMSDNPMNAIFVPSPNPVEVSLIQVVGITKYGSYIEAASGANFASGTLQRDFGMFSPKIGQLSTVPPKQRTPEALAKAIDAMEQLEPAAFRGGFILEKIMGPISTGNLFLRNKNPNENPSVTFNYFKETQDLQRCVDGIKIIENVIESKSFSEFRYDYLSLPVLLNMTANAPVNLLPKHANASISLEQFCKDTVMTIWHYHGGCQVGRVVDTDYRVLGGDALRVIDGSTFNYSPGTNPQATVMMLGRYMGVRMLRERLEGQ
;
A
#
# COMPACT_ATOMS: atom_id res chain seq x y z
N MET A 1 15.13 -30.70 -75.23
CA MET A 1 15.83 -29.42 -74.99
C MET A 1 14.88 -28.52 -74.21
N MET A 2 15.26 -28.17 -72.97
CA MET A 2 14.86 -27.00 -72.15
C MET A 2 13.36 -26.66 -72.07
N GLY A 3 12.62 -26.73 -70.96
CA GLY A 3 12.96 -26.83 -69.54
C GLY A 3 12.22 -25.73 -68.76
N PHE A 4 10.94 -25.93 -68.43
CA PHE A 4 10.12 -25.25 -67.40
C PHE A 4 8.85 -26.10 -67.26
N GLY A 5 8.36 -26.60 -66.13
CA GLY A 5 8.65 -26.46 -64.71
C GLY A 5 7.36 -26.90 -64.01
N LEU A 6 7.42 -27.90 -63.14
CA LEU A 6 6.29 -28.72 -62.68
C LEU A 6 5.19 -27.95 -61.94
N TRP A 7 3.94 -28.28 -62.27
CA TRP A 7 2.81 -28.26 -61.34
C TRP A 7 3.01 -29.33 -60.25
N ARG A 8 3.02 -28.95 -58.97
CA ARG A 8 2.56 -29.77 -57.83
C ARG A 8 2.46 -28.93 -56.55
N LEU A 9 1.22 -28.82 -56.09
CA LEU A 9 0.71 -28.58 -54.73
C LEU A 9 1.76 -28.49 -53.61
N PHE A 10 1.81 -27.33 -52.94
CA PHE A 10 2.23 -27.24 -51.54
C PHE A 10 1.08 -26.69 -50.70
N THR A 11 0.45 -27.58 -49.93
CA THR A 11 -0.42 -27.24 -48.81
C THR A 11 0.44 -26.64 -47.70
N ALA A 12 0.41 -25.32 -47.52
CA ALA A 12 0.95 -24.68 -46.33
C ALA A 12 -0.01 -24.91 -45.16
N ALA A 13 0.32 -25.86 -44.29
CA ALA A 13 -0.31 -26.01 -43.00
C ALA A 13 0.03 -24.78 -42.16
N ILE A 14 -0.94 -23.87 -42.00
CA ILE A 14 -0.89 -22.83 -40.98
C ILE A 14 -1.07 -23.56 -39.65
N LEU A 15 0.04 -23.84 -38.96
CA LEU A 15 0.03 -24.15 -37.55
C LEU A 15 -0.46 -22.89 -36.81
N LEU A 16 -1.77 -22.83 -36.60
CA LEU A 16 -2.37 -22.02 -35.55
C LEU A 16 -1.78 -22.55 -34.23
N PHE A 17 -0.66 -21.96 -33.80
CA PHE A 17 -0.37 -21.88 -32.38
C PHE A 17 -1.50 -21.04 -31.79
N ASN A 18 -2.60 -21.70 -31.45
CA ASN A 18 -3.45 -21.26 -30.37
C ASN A 18 -2.52 -21.21 -29.17
N GLY A 19 -1.95 -20.03 -28.91
CA GLY A 19 -1.42 -19.69 -27.60
C GLY A 19 -2.55 -20.00 -26.65
N LEU A 20 -2.42 -21.10 -25.92
CA LEU A 20 -3.22 -21.41 -24.76
C LEU A 20 -3.08 -20.16 -23.89
N CYS A 21 -4.12 -19.32 -23.91
CA CYS A 21 -4.30 -18.26 -22.95
C CYS A 21 -4.56 -18.99 -21.63
N SER A 22 -3.49 -19.42 -20.98
CA SER A 22 -3.52 -19.92 -19.62
C SER A 22 -3.84 -18.72 -18.75
N SER A 23 -5.13 -18.40 -18.61
CA SER A 23 -5.60 -17.72 -17.41
C SER A 23 -5.12 -18.59 -16.26
N GLU A 24 -4.13 -18.11 -15.50
CA GLU A 24 -3.74 -18.76 -14.26
C GLU A 24 -5.00 -18.95 -13.44
N LYS A 25 -5.36 -20.22 -13.20
CA LYS A 25 -6.50 -20.55 -12.34
C LYS A 25 -6.18 -20.00 -10.97
N ALA A 26 -7.10 -19.22 -10.41
CA ALA A 26 -7.05 -18.78 -9.02
C ALA A 26 -6.65 -19.96 -8.11
N PRO A 27 -5.71 -19.76 -7.18
CA PRO A 27 -5.30 -20.82 -6.28
C PRO A 27 -6.52 -21.32 -5.49
N SER A 28 -6.73 -22.63 -5.52
CA SER A 28 -7.83 -23.28 -4.80
C SER A 28 -7.36 -23.64 -3.40
N TYR A 29 -7.44 -22.67 -2.48
CA TYR A 29 -7.13 -22.89 -1.08
C TYR A 29 -8.32 -23.53 -0.36
N THR A 30 -8.19 -24.79 0.04
CA THR A 30 -9.24 -25.53 0.77
C THR A 30 -9.60 -24.92 2.11
N PHE A 31 -8.72 -24.08 2.67
CA PHE A 31 -8.89 -23.39 3.95
C PHE A 31 -9.51 -21.99 3.81
N MET A 32 -9.81 -21.53 2.60
CA MET A 32 -10.36 -20.20 2.34
C MET A 32 -11.87 -20.28 2.14
N HIS A 33 -12.63 -19.54 2.95
CA HIS A 33 -14.08 -19.58 2.97
C HIS A 33 -14.69 -18.19 3.12
N GLN A 34 -15.97 -18.08 2.77
CA GLN A 34 -16.77 -16.91 3.10
C GLN A 34 -17.19 -16.95 4.58
N ALA A 35 -17.23 -15.80 5.25
CA ALA A 35 -17.65 -15.70 6.64
C ALA A 35 -19.07 -16.23 6.89
N THR A 36 -19.94 -16.23 5.88
CA THR A 36 -21.30 -16.81 5.94
C THR A 36 -21.31 -18.31 6.21
N SER A 37 -20.22 -19.01 5.89
CA SER A 37 -20.03 -20.44 6.20
C SER A 37 -19.45 -20.67 7.61
N ALA A 38 -19.07 -19.62 8.33
CA ALA A 38 -18.46 -19.75 9.63
C ALA A 38 -19.47 -20.22 10.69
N PRO A 39 -19.06 -21.07 11.63
CA PRO A 39 -19.92 -21.43 12.76
C PRO A 39 -20.21 -20.20 13.63
N GLY A 40 -21.32 -20.22 14.37
CA GLY A 40 -21.61 -19.17 15.35
C GLY A 40 -20.56 -19.05 16.46
N LEU A 41 -19.85 -20.15 16.73
CA LEU A 41 -18.79 -20.29 17.74
C LEU A 41 -17.63 -21.13 17.20
N SER A 42 -16.39 -20.67 17.38
CA SER A 42 -15.17 -21.41 16.99
C SER A 42 -13.99 -21.14 17.93
N TYR A 43 -12.97 -22.01 17.87
CA TYR A 43 -11.81 -21.98 18.78
C TYR A 43 -10.49 -22.24 18.05
N TYR A 44 -9.49 -21.40 18.29
CA TYR A 44 -8.18 -21.45 17.63
C TYR A 44 -7.04 -21.15 18.61
N ASP A 45 -5.81 -21.55 18.28
CA ASP A 45 -4.64 -21.18 19.07
C ASP A 45 -4.26 -19.71 18.83
N TYR A 46 -4.44 -19.25 17.60
CA TYR A 46 -4.24 -17.86 17.19
C TYR A 46 -5.43 -17.34 16.39
N ILE A 47 -5.80 -16.08 16.62
CA ILE A 47 -6.78 -15.35 15.82
C ILE A 47 -6.10 -14.09 15.29
N ILE A 48 -5.98 -13.97 13.98
CA ILE A 48 -5.39 -12.83 13.30
C ILE A 48 -6.52 -11.97 12.71
N VAL A 49 -6.54 -10.69 13.08
CA VAL A 49 -7.52 -9.70 12.65
C VAL A 49 -6.92 -8.83 11.55
N GLY A 50 -7.23 -9.14 10.30
CA GLY A 50 -6.72 -8.48 9.09
C GLY A 50 -5.85 -9.42 8.26
N GLY A 51 -6.33 -9.82 7.09
CA GLY A 51 -5.63 -10.61 6.09
C GLY A 51 -4.76 -9.76 5.17
N GLY A 52 -4.01 -8.82 5.75
CA GLY A 52 -3.23 -7.83 5.00
C GLY A 52 -1.78 -8.25 4.73
N THR A 53 -0.97 -7.25 4.37
CA THR A 53 0.46 -7.41 4.02
C THR A 53 1.28 -8.15 5.08
N ALA A 54 1.04 -7.89 6.38
CA ALA A 54 1.68 -8.62 7.48
C ALA A 54 0.88 -9.86 7.92
N GLY A 55 -0.46 -9.80 7.84
CA GLY A 55 -1.34 -10.84 8.36
C GLY A 55 -1.24 -12.16 7.59
N CYS A 56 -1.11 -12.11 6.27
CA CYS A 56 -0.96 -13.32 5.45
C CYS A 56 0.31 -14.13 5.77
N PRO A 57 1.53 -13.56 5.69
CA PRO A 57 2.76 -14.31 6.02
C PRO A 57 2.81 -14.74 7.49
N LEU A 58 2.23 -13.96 8.40
CA LEU A 58 2.08 -14.35 9.80
C LEU A 58 1.19 -15.60 9.94
N ALA A 59 0.02 -15.60 9.30
CA ALA A 59 -0.92 -16.72 9.33
C ALA A 59 -0.30 -17.99 8.74
N ALA A 60 0.34 -17.87 7.57
CA ALA A 60 1.03 -18.98 6.92
C ALA A 60 2.10 -19.58 7.84
N THR A 61 2.88 -18.74 8.52
CA THR A 61 3.92 -19.17 9.46
C THR A 61 3.35 -19.85 10.69
N LEU A 62 2.38 -19.24 11.38
CA LEU A 62 1.82 -19.81 12.61
C LEU A 62 1.04 -21.10 12.35
N SER A 63 0.44 -21.26 11.16
CA SER A 63 -0.34 -22.46 10.79
C SER A 63 0.47 -23.76 10.78
N GLN A 64 1.79 -23.68 10.69
CA GLN A 64 2.65 -24.88 10.63
C GLN A 64 2.45 -25.80 11.84
N ASN A 65 2.34 -25.23 13.04
CA ASN A 65 2.28 -25.96 14.31
C ASN A 65 1.10 -25.54 15.19
N SER A 66 0.12 -24.82 14.66
CA SER A 66 -1.00 -24.28 15.45
C SER A 66 -2.25 -24.10 14.60
N THR A 67 -3.42 -24.11 15.23
CA THR A 67 -4.67 -23.75 14.57
C THR A 67 -4.84 -22.24 14.53
N VAL A 68 -4.99 -21.67 13.33
CA VAL A 68 -5.01 -20.24 13.07
C VAL A 68 -6.30 -19.84 12.36
N LEU A 69 -6.98 -18.83 12.87
CA LEU A 69 -8.06 -18.15 12.18
C LEU A 69 -7.57 -16.80 11.63
N LEU A 70 -7.67 -16.59 10.32
CA LEU A 70 -7.43 -15.30 9.68
C LEU A 70 -8.76 -14.68 9.27
N LEU A 71 -9.08 -13.51 9.81
CA LEU A 71 -10.30 -12.77 9.51
C LEU A 71 -9.98 -11.59 8.60
N GLU A 72 -10.55 -11.56 7.40
CA GLU A 72 -10.41 -10.46 6.44
C GLU A 72 -11.78 -9.85 6.12
N ARG A 73 -11.89 -8.52 6.24
CA ARG A 73 -13.14 -7.80 5.98
C ARG A 73 -13.49 -7.70 4.49
N GLY A 74 -12.50 -7.82 3.61
CA GLY A 74 -12.61 -7.80 2.16
C GLY A 74 -12.78 -9.18 1.53
N GLY A 75 -12.84 -9.19 0.20
CA GLY A 75 -12.95 -10.40 -0.60
C GLY A 75 -11.60 -11.02 -0.96
N SER A 76 -11.65 -11.98 -1.88
CA SER A 76 -10.45 -12.58 -2.49
C SER A 76 -9.83 -11.63 -3.52
N PRO A 77 -8.49 -11.54 -3.64
CA PRO A 77 -7.84 -10.83 -4.73
C PRO A 77 -7.92 -11.63 -6.05
N TYR A 78 -8.08 -12.95 -5.98
CA TYR A 78 -8.02 -13.83 -7.13
C TYR A 78 -9.27 -13.73 -8.01
N GLY A 79 -9.05 -13.76 -9.33
CA GLY A 79 -10.13 -13.67 -10.32
C GLY A 79 -10.63 -12.23 -10.58
N ASN A 80 -10.06 -11.23 -9.92
CA ASN A 80 -10.34 -9.82 -10.21
C ASN A 80 -9.20 -9.19 -11.02
N PRO A 81 -9.36 -9.00 -12.35
CA PRO A 81 -8.30 -8.45 -13.21
C PRO A 81 -7.92 -7.01 -12.83
N ASN A 82 -8.80 -6.26 -12.15
CA ASN A 82 -8.47 -4.92 -11.66
C ASN A 82 -7.41 -4.95 -10.56
N ILE A 83 -7.27 -6.09 -9.86
CA ILE A 83 -6.25 -6.32 -8.84
C ILE A 83 -5.04 -7.01 -9.46
N THR A 84 -5.26 -8.07 -10.22
CA THR A 84 -4.18 -8.97 -10.63
C THR A 84 -3.33 -8.43 -11.77
N ASN A 85 -3.76 -7.39 -12.49
CA ASN A 85 -3.03 -6.92 -13.68
C ASN A 85 -2.41 -5.53 -13.45
N LEU A 86 -1.16 -5.36 -13.85
CA LEU A 86 -0.43 -4.09 -13.77
C LEU A 86 -1.18 -2.94 -14.47
N ASP A 87 -1.74 -3.22 -15.64
CA ASP A 87 -2.48 -2.25 -16.47
C ASP A 87 -3.83 -1.81 -15.87
N ALA A 88 -4.21 -2.31 -14.70
CA ALA A 88 -5.45 -1.93 -14.02
C ALA A 88 -5.22 -1.26 -12.65
N PHE A 89 -3.96 -0.92 -12.31
CA PHE A 89 -3.59 -0.26 -11.06
C PHE A 89 -4.46 0.98 -10.76
N GLY A 90 -4.66 1.86 -11.75
CA GLY A 90 -5.50 3.04 -11.62
C GLY A 90 -6.99 2.73 -11.42
N VAL A 91 -7.53 1.72 -12.13
CA VAL A 91 -8.94 1.31 -12.04
C VAL A 91 -9.31 0.91 -10.61
N ALA A 92 -8.48 0.09 -9.96
CA ALA A 92 -8.77 -0.38 -8.61
C ALA A 92 -8.78 0.76 -7.58
N LEU A 93 -7.93 1.77 -7.74
CA LEU A 93 -7.91 2.94 -6.86
C LEU A 93 -9.08 3.90 -7.10
N SER A 94 -9.56 3.96 -8.34
CA SER A 94 -10.67 4.82 -8.77
C SER A 94 -12.06 4.22 -8.52
N ASP A 95 -12.16 2.92 -8.24
CA ASP A 95 -13.41 2.24 -7.94
C ASP A 95 -13.98 2.70 -6.58
N VAL A 96 -15.09 3.44 -6.62
CA VAL A 96 -15.85 3.93 -5.45
C VAL A 96 -17.04 3.03 -5.09
N SER A 97 -17.18 1.87 -5.73
CA SER A 97 -18.27 0.95 -5.46
C SER A 97 -18.25 0.43 -4.01
N PRO A 98 -19.40 0.11 -3.41
CA PRO A 98 -19.46 -0.45 -2.06
C PRO A 98 -18.68 -1.75 -1.88
N SER A 99 -18.41 -2.49 -2.96
CA SER A 99 -17.63 -3.73 -3.01
C SER A 99 -16.14 -3.53 -3.37
N SER A 100 -15.73 -2.29 -3.68
CA SER A 100 -14.36 -1.99 -4.12
C SER A 100 -13.30 -2.55 -3.16
N PRO A 101 -12.21 -3.16 -3.68
CA PRO A 101 -11.07 -3.56 -2.85
C PRO A 101 -10.33 -2.34 -2.29
N SER A 102 -10.55 -1.14 -2.84
CA SER A 102 -10.01 0.13 -2.38
C SER A 102 -11.07 0.93 -1.64
N GLN A 103 -10.89 1.10 -0.33
CA GLN A 103 -11.72 2.02 0.45
C GLN A 103 -11.08 3.39 0.51
N ARG A 104 -11.62 4.32 -0.26
CA ARG A 104 -11.20 5.73 -0.26
C ARG A 104 -11.45 6.42 1.07
N PHE A 105 -10.57 7.33 1.45
CA PHE A 105 -10.76 8.31 2.52
C PHE A 105 -10.10 9.66 2.15
N ILE A 106 -10.41 10.69 2.93
CA ILE A 106 -9.76 12.00 2.84
C ILE A 106 -9.27 12.31 4.24
N SER A 107 -7.97 12.61 4.36
CA SER A 107 -7.42 13.12 5.62
C SER A 107 -8.04 14.46 5.97
N GLU A 108 -8.04 14.83 7.24
CA GLU A 108 -8.50 16.17 7.66
C GLU A 108 -7.58 17.29 7.11
N ASP A 109 -6.38 16.94 6.61
CA ASP A 109 -5.49 17.83 5.87
C ASP A 109 -5.99 18.14 4.44
N GLY A 110 -7.02 17.43 3.96
CA GLY A 110 -7.55 17.57 2.59
C GLY A 110 -6.84 16.71 1.55
N VAL A 111 -5.92 15.83 1.94
CA VAL A 111 -5.26 14.89 1.02
C VAL A 111 -6.12 13.64 0.84
N ILE A 112 -6.40 13.31 -0.42
CA ILE A 112 -7.16 12.12 -0.82
C ILE A 112 -6.25 10.89 -0.71
N SER A 113 -6.77 9.81 -0.12
CA SER A 113 -6.02 8.56 0.04
C SER A 113 -6.95 7.34 -0.01
N ALA A 114 -6.38 6.15 0.10
CA ALA A 114 -7.09 4.88 0.05
C ALA A 114 -6.49 3.87 1.02
N ARG A 115 -7.32 2.95 1.51
CA ARG A 115 -6.90 1.77 2.26
C ARG A 115 -7.48 0.51 1.65
N ALA A 116 -6.75 -0.59 1.71
CA ALA A 116 -7.21 -1.86 1.18
C ALA A 116 -8.38 -2.46 1.99
N ARG A 117 -9.21 -3.24 1.30
CA ARG A 117 -10.32 -4.05 1.80
C ARG A 117 -10.41 -5.30 0.95
N VAL A 118 -9.35 -6.11 1.01
CA VAL A 118 -9.17 -7.35 0.25
C VAL A 118 -8.09 -8.18 0.93
N LEU A 119 -8.18 -9.52 0.85
CA LEU A 119 -7.10 -10.41 1.29
C LEU A 119 -5.82 -10.10 0.51
N GLY A 120 -4.68 -10.04 1.22
CA GLY A 120 -3.40 -9.50 0.73
C GLY A 120 -3.20 -8.02 1.06
N GLY A 121 -4.27 -7.28 1.41
CA GLY A 121 -4.19 -5.89 1.86
C GLY A 121 -3.61 -4.94 0.82
N GLY A 122 -2.76 -4.00 1.26
CA GLY A 122 -2.19 -2.97 0.39
C GLY A 122 -1.36 -3.50 -0.78
N SER A 123 -0.82 -4.72 -0.68
CA SER A 123 -0.08 -5.36 -1.78
C SER A 123 -0.96 -5.61 -3.02
N CYS A 124 -2.28 -5.68 -2.86
CA CYS A 124 -3.25 -5.84 -3.95
C CYS A 124 -3.53 -4.55 -4.71
N LEU A 125 -3.17 -3.38 -4.16
CA LEU A 125 -3.52 -2.08 -4.72
C LEU A 125 -2.31 -1.19 -5.01
N ASN A 126 -1.13 -1.51 -4.49
CA ASN A 126 0.04 -0.65 -4.58
C ASN A 126 0.68 -0.64 -5.97
N ALA A 127 1.69 0.21 -6.15
CA ALA A 127 2.45 0.32 -7.39
C ALA A 127 3.55 -0.75 -7.57
N GLY A 128 3.61 -1.73 -6.68
CA GLY A 128 4.43 -2.93 -6.80
C GLY A 128 5.93 -2.82 -6.53
N PHE A 129 6.51 -1.64 -6.36
CA PHE A 129 7.93 -1.49 -6.07
C PHE A 129 8.38 -2.17 -4.78
N TYR A 130 9.39 -3.04 -4.87
CA TYR A 130 9.87 -3.89 -3.78
C TYR A 130 11.30 -3.52 -3.38
N SER A 131 11.47 -3.09 -2.14
CA SER A 131 12.78 -2.76 -1.56
C SER A 131 12.79 -3.14 -0.08
N ARG A 132 13.87 -3.77 0.37
CA ARG A 132 14.12 -4.07 1.79
C ARG A 132 14.27 -2.79 2.60
N ALA A 133 14.14 -2.92 3.92
CA ALA A 133 14.42 -1.85 4.85
C ALA A 133 15.90 -1.43 4.78
N ALA A 134 16.18 -0.18 5.15
CA ALA A 134 17.55 0.25 5.38
C ALA A 134 18.20 -0.59 6.52
N PRO A 135 19.49 -0.95 6.43
CA PRO A 135 20.16 -1.67 7.51
C PRO A 135 20.07 -0.97 8.87
N GLN A 136 20.12 0.37 8.88
CA GLN A 136 19.95 1.17 10.10
C GLN A 136 18.55 0.98 10.72
N TYR A 137 17.51 0.85 9.89
CA TYR A 137 16.16 0.59 10.39
C TYR A 137 16.06 -0.75 11.12
N VAL A 138 16.65 -1.80 10.53
CA VAL A 138 16.68 -3.14 11.12
C VAL A 138 17.38 -3.11 12.48
N HIS A 139 18.50 -2.40 12.56
CA HIS A 139 19.23 -2.19 13.81
C HIS A 139 18.41 -1.42 14.84
N ASP A 140 17.83 -0.27 14.47
CA ASP A 140 17.05 0.58 15.37
C ASP A 140 15.77 -0.11 15.88
N ALA A 141 15.19 -0.97 15.07
CA ALA A 141 14.04 -1.79 15.45
C ALA A 141 14.41 -2.93 16.42
N GLY A 142 15.70 -3.20 16.64
CA GLY A 142 16.19 -4.29 17.48
C GLY A 142 15.88 -5.67 16.88
N TRP A 143 15.78 -5.77 15.55
CA TRP A 143 15.49 -7.05 14.90
C TRP A 143 16.77 -7.88 14.68
N ASP A 144 16.63 -9.20 14.81
CA ASP A 144 17.70 -10.13 14.47
C ASP A 144 17.95 -10.12 12.95
N GLY A 145 19.12 -9.60 12.54
CA GLY A 145 19.44 -9.41 11.13
C GLY A 145 19.48 -10.69 10.30
N VAL A 146 19.81 -11.84 10.91
CA VAL A 146 19.82 -13.13 10.22
C VAL A 146 18.38 -13.56 9.92
N LEU A 147 17.51 -13.55 10.93
CA LEU A 147 16.11 -13.91 10.77
C LEU A 147 15.37 -12.93 9.85
N VAL A 148 15.75 -11.64 9.86
CA VAL A 148 15.24 -10.65 8.90
C VAL A 148 15.59 -11.03 7.47
N ASN A 149 16.85 -11.38 7.19
CA ASN A 149 17.28 -11.78 5.85
C ASN A 149 16.63 -13.09 5.39
N GLU A 150 16.51 -14.07 6.29
CA GLU A 150 15.76 -15.32 6.03
C GLU A 150 14.29 -15.03 5.71
N SER A 151 13.67 -14.10 6.44
CA SER A 151 12.27 -13.72 6.25
C SER A 151 12.06 -12.94 4.94
N TYR A 152 12.97 -12.04 4.57
CA TYR A 152 12.95 -11.40 3.25
C TYR A 152 13.08 -12.43 2.13
N SER A 153 14.08 -13.32 2.21
CA SER A 153 14.31 -14.35 1.19
C SER A 153 13.10 -15.27 1.01
N TRP A 154 12.40 -15.59 2.11
CA TRP A 154 11.17 -16.37 2.09
C TRP A 154 10.02 -15.66 1.36
N VAL A 155 9.88 -14.33 1.54
CA VAL A 155 8.88 -13.53 0.82
C VAL A 155 9.25 -13.39 -0.65
N GLU A 156 10.49 -13.00 -0.93
CA GLU A 156 11.01 -12.70 -2.27
C GLU A 156 10.84 -13.88 -3.23
N LYS A 157 11.08 -15.10 -2.74
CA LYS A 157 10.91 -16.34 -3.52
C LYS A 157 9.53 -16.47 -4.16
N LYS A 158 8.50 -15.88 -3.57
CA LYS A 158 7.12 -15.99 -4.06
C LYS A 158 6.65 -14.76 -4.83
N VAL A 159 6.99 -13.57 -4.36
CA VAL A 159 6.29 -12.34 -4.81
C VAL A 159 7.20 -11.27 -5.38
N ALA A 160 8.53 -11.46 -5.46
CA ALA A 160 9.43 -10.41 -5.93
C ALA A 160 10.21 -10.83 -7.19
N PHE A 161 10.24 -9.93 -8.17
CA PHE A 161 10.85 -10.14 -9.48
C PHE A 161 11.75 -8.97 -9.87
N GLU A 162 12.69 -9.22 -10.77
CA GLU A 162 13.45 -8.16 -11.45
C GLU A 162 12.59 -7.57 -12.58
N PRO A 163 12.37 -6.25 -12.62
CA PRO A 163 11.56 -5.63 -13.66
C PRO A 163 12.30 -5.55 -15.00
N PRO A 164 11.59 -5.61 -16.15
CA PRO A 164 12.21 -5.63 -17.48
C PRO A 164 12.85 -4.31 -17.93
N MET A 165 12.73 -3.21 -17.16
CA MET A 165 13.31 -1.88 -17.42
C MET A 165 13.16 -1.38 -18.87
N ARG A 166 12.01 -0.75 -19.17
CA ARG A 166 11.70 -0.18 -20.49
C ARG A 166 12.24 1.26 -20.64
N GLN A 167 11.88 1.94 -21.73
CA GLN A 167 12.54 3.16 -22.18
C GLN A 167 12.38 4.33 -21.19
N TRP A 168 11.17 4.56 -20.67
CA TRP A 168 10.91 5.63 -19.71
C TRP A 168 11.71 5.44 -18.42
N GLN A 169 11.63 4.26 -17.81
CA GLN A 169 12.35 3.94 -16.57
C GLN A 169 13.88 3.99 -16.79
N SER A 170 14.35 3.56 -17.96
CA SER A 170 15.77 3.64 -18.33
C SER A 170 16.24 5.09 -18.52
N ALA A 171 15.43 5.95 -19.13
CA ALA A 171 15.70 7.37 -19.29
C ALA A 171 15.79 8.07 -17.93
N VAL A 172 14.83 7.80 -17.02
CA VAL A 172 14.86 8.32 -15.65
C VAL A 172 16.09 7.82 -14.89
N ARG A 173 16.43 6.54 -14.98
CA ARG A 173 17.64 5.98 -14.36
C ARG A 173 18.90 6.74 -14.80
N ASN A 174 19.07 6.93 -16.10
CA ASN A 174 20.24 7.61 -16.63
C ASN A 174 20.22 9.11 -16.28
N GLY A 175 19.04 9.75 -16.33
CA GLY A 175 18.85 11.13 -15.91
C GLY A 175 19.17 11.36 -14.43
N LEU A 176 18.86 10.42 -13.55
CA LEU A 176 19.27 10.47 -12.13
C LEU A 176 20.80 10.45 -11.96
N LEU A 177 21.49 9.66 -12.78
CA LEU A 177 22.96 9.61 -12.77
C LEU A 177 23.57 10.91 -13.32
N GLU A 178 22.96 11.53 -14.33
CA GLU A 178 23.32 12.86 -14.83
C GLU A 178 23.04 13.94 -13.78
N ALA A 179 21.94 13.83 -13.03
CA ALA A 179 21.58 14.68 -11.90
C ALA A 179 22.37 14.38 -10.60
N HIS A 180 23.48 13.63 -10.70
CA HIS A 180 24.41 13.32 -9.62
C HIS A 180 23.86 12.47 -8.46
N VAL A 181 22.77 11.74 -8.65
CA VAL A 181 22.28 10.72 -7.69
C VAL A 181 23.09 9.43 -7.88
N LYS A 182 24.30 9.40 -7.32
CA LYS A 182 25.29 8.31 -7.52
C LYS A 182 25.58 7.56 -6.21
N PRO A 183 26.12 6.33 -6.26
CA PRO A 183 26.49 5.53 -7.44
C PRO A 183 25.28 4.86 -8.12
N TYR A 184 25.51 4.19 -9.26
CA TYR A 184 24.55 3.22 -9.80
C TYR A 184 24.78 1.87 -9.12
N ASN A 185 23.77 1.37 -8.41
CA ASN A 185 23.84 0.14 -7.64
C ASN A 185 23.31 -1.09 -8.39
N GLY A 186 22.98 -0.97 -9.68
CA GLY A 186 22.37 -2.07 -10.44
C GLY A 186 20.98 -2.45 -9.94
N PHE A 187 20.59 -3.69 -10.20
CA PHE A 187 19.42 -4.31 -9.58
C PHE A 187 19.77 -4.82 -8.17
N THR A 188 18.96 -4.45 -7.19
CA THR A 188 19.08 -4.96 -5.82
C THR A 188 17.78 -4.73 -5.05
N TYR A 189 17.46 -5.62 -4.11
CA TYR A 189 16.39 -5.36 -3.15
C TYR A 189 16.81 -4.41 -2.02
N ASP A 190 18.11 -4.24 -1.77
CA ASP A 190 18.61 -3.45 -0.64
C ASP A 190 18.35 -1.95 -0.81
N HIS A 191 18.03 -1.27 0.30
CA HIS A 191 17.90 0.18 0.32
C HIS A 191 19.28 0.85 0.43
N LEU A 192 19.78 1.37 -0.69
CA LEU A 192 21.12 1.94 -0.82
C LEU A 192 21.07 3.35 -1.41
N ILE A 193 21.86 4.27 -0.85
CA ILE A 193 22.07 5.61 -1.43
C ILE A 193 22.58 5.48 -2.87
N GLY A 194 22.08 6.33 -3.76
CA GLY A 194 22.38 6.33 -5.19
C GLY A 194 21.18 5.91 -6.04
N THR A 195 21.42 5.63 -7.32
CA THR A 195 20.40 5.13 -8.24
C THR A 195 20.41 3.61 -8.26
N LYS A 196 19.25 2.98 -8.15
CA LYS A 196 19.09 1.52 -8.26
C LYS A 196 17.84 1.15 -9.05
N VAL A 197 17.87 -0.05 -9.62
CA VAL A 197 16.65 -0.77 -10.00
C VAL A 197 16.23 -1.60 -8.80
N GLY A 198 14.98 -1.46 -8.36
CA GLY A 198 14.43 -2.27 -7.27
C GLY A 198 13.67 -3.48 -7.80
N GLY A 199 13.15 -4.28 -6.87
CA GLY A 199 12.23 -5.35 -7.21
C GLY A 199 10.85 -4.82 -7.60
N THR A 200 10.04 -5.70 -8.15
CA THR A 200 8.62 -5.49 -8.39
C THR A 200 7.84 -6.71 -7.95
N ILE A 201 6.58 -6.55 -7.54
CA ILE A 201 5.67 -7.67 -7.31
C ILE A 201 4.90 -8.11 -8.56
N PHE A 202 5.16 -7.48 -9.70
CA PHE A 202 4.62 -7.88 -10.98
C PHE A 202 5.61 -8.77 -11.72
N ASP A 203 5.15 -9.90 -12.24
CA ASP A 203 5.96 -10.77 -13.09
C ASP A 203 6.17 -10.16 -14.49
N VAL A 204 6.85 -10.91 -15.36
CA VAL A 204 7.22 -10.44 -16.71
C VAL A 204 6.00 -10.30 -17.64
N GLU A 205 4.91 -11.00 -17.35
CA GLU A 205 3.61 -10.89 -17.99
C GLU A 205 2.76 -9.71 -17.43
N GLY A 206 3.18 -9.12 -16.31
CA GLY A 206 2.48 -8.03 -15.65
C GLY A 206 1.39 -8.50 -14.66
N HIS A 207 1.39 -9.77 -14.28
CA HIS A 207 0.52 -10.26 -13.21
C HIS A 207 1.11 -9.93 -11.84
N ARG A 208 0.24 -9.48 -10.94
CA ARG A 208 0.56 -9.08 -9.58
C ARG A 208 0.59 -10.30 -8.66
N HIS A 209 1.69 -10.46 -7.95
CA HIS A 209 1.85 -11.40 -6.84
C HIS A 209 1.75 -10.64 -5.51
N THR A 210 0.82 -11.03 -4.65
CA THR A 210 0.43 -10.28 -3.45
C THR A 210 0.84 -11.01 -2.18
N ALA A 211 0.70 -10.36 -1.02
CA ALA A 211 0.87 -11.04 0.26
C ALA A 211 -0.08 -12.24 0.44
N ALA A 212 -1.22 -12.29 -0.27
CA ALA A 212 -2.12 -13.44 -0.24
C ALA A 212 -1.49 -14.70 -0.84
N ASP A 213 -0.54 -14.58 -1.78
CA ASP A 213 0.17 -15.71 -2.40
C ASP A 213 1.12 -16.40 -1.43
N LEU A 214 1.54 -15.70 -0.37
CA LEU A 214 2.34 -16.28 0.72
C LEU A 214 1.54 -17.29 1.56
N LEU A 215 0.20 -17.32 1.44
CA LEU A 215 -0.64 -18.35 2.06
C LEU A 215 -0.46 -19.72 1.42
N GLU A 216 0.17 -19.83 0.24
CA GLU A 216 0.59 -21.11 -0.33
C GLU A 216 1.53 -21.87 0.61
N TYR A 217 2.30 -21.15 1.42
CA TYR A 217 3.18 -21.75 2.40
C TYR A 217 2.48 -22.21 3.68
N ALA A 218 1.17 -22.01 3.82
CA ALA A 218 0.41 -22.42 5.00
C ALA A 218 0.22 -23.94 5.06
N ASN A 219 0.08 -24.47 6.27
CA ASN A 219 -0.47 -25.81 6.46
C ASN A 219 -1.99 -25.75 6.23
N PRO A 220 -2.54 -26.43 5.20
CA PRO A 220 -3.95 -26.31 4.86
C PRO A 220 -4.90 -26.87 5.94
N ASN A 221 -4.40 -27.72 6.83
CA ASN A 221 -5.17 -28.23 7.96
C ASN A 221 -5.05 -27.35 9.22
N GLY A 222 -4.06 -26.46 9.26
CA GLY A 222 -3.79 -25.57 10.39
C GLY A 222 -4.38 -24.17 10.23
N LEU A 223 -4.77 -23.78 9.01
CA LEU A 223 -5.29 -22.45 8.72
C LEU A 223 -6.78 -22.49 8.39
N THR A 224 -7.51 -21.45 8.79
CA THR A 224 -8.84 -21.11 8.29
C THR A 224 -8.85 -19.62 7.96
N VAL A 225 -9.20 -19.27 6.72
CA VAL A 225 -9.35 -17.88 6.27
C VAL A 225 -10.83 -17.60 6.05
N LEU A 226 -11.36 -16.57 6.69
CA LEU A 226 -12.72 -16.08 6.48
C LEU A 226 -12.69 -14.72 5.79
N LEU A 227 -13.16 -14.70 4.55
CA LEU A 227 -13.40 -13.49 3.77
C LEU A 227 -14.72 -12.83 4.16
N HIS A 228 -14.83 -11.53 3.91
CA HIS A 228 -15.99 -10.72 4.30
C HIS A 228 -16.35 -10.82 5.80
N ALA A 229 -15.33 -11.02 6.64
CA ALA A 229 -15.42 -11.09 8.09
C ALA A 229 -15.04 -9.75 8.74
N SER A 230 -16.03 -8.90 9.01
CA SER A 230 -15.81 -7.60 9.65
C SER A 230 -15.71 -7.74 11.17
N VAL A 231 -14.50 -7.66 11.73
CA VAL A 231 -14.27 -7.70 13.18
C VAL A 231 -14.76 -6.40 13.83
N HIS A 232 -15.63 -6.53 14.83
CA HIS A 232 -16.26 -5.39 15.51
C HIS A 232 -15.62 -5.07 16.85
N ARG A 233 -15.13 -6.09 17.57
CA ARG A 233 -14.42 -5.90 18.85
C ARG A 233 -13.65 -7.16 19.25
N ILE A 234 -12.61 -6.94 20.05
CA ILE A 234 -11.91 -7.94 20.84
C ILE A 234 -12.60 -8.06 22.21
N LEU A 235 -12.63 -9.28 22.76
CA LEU A 235 -13.25 -9.63 24.04
C LEU A 235 -12.16 -9.88 25.09
N PHE A 236 -12.39 -9.36 26.30
CA PHE A 236 -11.43 -9.40 27.40
C PHE A 236 -12.00 -10.04 28.67
N ARG A 237 -11.16 -10.80 29.37
CA ARG A 237 -11.38 -11.23 30.76
C ARG A 237 -10.67 -10.25 31.68
N ILE A 238 -11.42 -9.66 32.61
CA ILE A 238 -10.93 -8.62 33.53
C ILE A 238 -11.07 -9.04 35.00
N LYS A 239 -12.17 -9.74 35.34
CA LYS A 239 -12.44 -10.14 36.73
C LYS A 239 -11.37 -11.10 37.26
N GLY A 240 -10.76 -10.74 38.39
CA GLY A 240 -9.74 -11.56 39.07
C GLY A 240 -8.39 -11.60 38.36
N LYS A 241 -8.08 -10.60 37.51
CA LYS A 241 -6.81 -10.46 36.81
C LYS A 241 -6.26 -9.04 37.01
N ASP A 242 -4.94 -8.94 37.13
CA ASP A 242 -4.23 -7.65 37.24
C ASP A 242 -4.23 -6.91 35.89
N ARG A 243 -4.30 -7.65 34.78
CA ARG A 243 -4.30 -7.14 33.41
C ARG A 243 -5.46 -7.72 32.60
N PRO A 244 -6.11 -6.95 31.72
CA PRO A 244 -7.11 -7.48 30.81
C PRO A 244 -6.48 -8.49 29.85
N THR A 245 -7.01 -9.72 29.83
CA THR A 245 -6.55 -10.79 28.94
C THR A 245 -7.50 -10.92 27.76
N ALA A 246 -7.01 -10.70 26.54
CA ALA A 246 -7.78 -10.93 25.33
C ALA A 246 -8.07 -12.43 25.15
N HIS A 247 -9.30 -12.80 24.79
CA HIS A 247 -9.69 -14.21 24.72
C HIS A 247 -10.63 -14.57 23.58
N GLY A 248 -11.12 -13.59 22.82
CA GLY A 248 -11.90 -13.84 21.60
C GLY A 248 -12.19 -12.57 20.83
N VAL A 249 -12.85 -12.73 19.69
CA VAL A 249 -13.31 -11.64 18.83
C VAL A 249 -14.77 -11.83 18.47
N VAL A 250 -15.46 -10.71 18.22
CA VAL A 250 -16.78 -10.70 17.60
C VAL A 250 -16.63 -10.13 16.21
N PHE A 251 -17.10 -10.87 15.21
CA PHE A 251 -17.13 -10.42 13.82
C PHE A 251 -18.52 -10.62 13.21
N ARG A 252 -18.77 -9.95 12.10
CA ARG A 252 -19.96 -10.14 11.29
C ARG A 252 -19.60 -10.56 9.88
N ASP A 253 -20.42 -11.41 9.30
CA ASP A 253 -20.36 -11.71 7.87
C ASP A 253 -21.03 -10.61 7.03
N GLU A 254 -21.02 -10.75 5.71
CA GLU A 254 -21.64 -9.83 4.76
C GLU A 254 -23.16 -9.70 4.91
N THR A 255 -23.83 -10.72 5.48
CA THR A 255 -25.28 -10.70 5.76
C THR A 255 -25.61 -10.02 7.08
N GLY A 256 -24.59 -9.64 7.86
CA GLY A 256 -24.72 -9.01 9.16
C GLY A 256 -24.88 -10.01 10.32
N ILE A 257 -24.83 -11.32 10.06
CA ILE A 257 -24.88 -12.35 11.10
C ILE A 257 -23.62 -12.25 11.95
N LYS A 258 -23.80 -12.39 13.27
CA LYS A 258 -22.74 -12.22 14.27
C LYS A 258 -22.14 -13.58 14.63
N HIS A 259 -20.82 -13.66 14.54
CA HIS A 259 -20.02 -14.83 14.91
C HIS A 259 -19.06 -14.50 16.06
N ARG A 260 -18.60 -15.54 16.75
CA ARG A 260 -17.59 -15.45 17.81
C ARG A 260 -16.50 -16.48 17.60
N ALA A 261 -15.26 -16.03 17.64
CA ALA A 261 -14.08 -16.89 17.68
C ALA A 261 -13.33 -16.65 18.99
N TYR A 262 -12.89 -17.72 19.65
CA TYR A 262 -12.21 -17.68 20.93
C TYR A 262 -10.83 -18.34 20.85
N LEU A 263 -9.94 -17.94 21.74
CA LEU A 263 -8.69 -18.66 21.94
C LEU A 263 -8.98 -20.00 22.64
N LYS A 264 -8.31 -21.07 22.19
CA LYS A 264 -8.22 -22.34 22.91
C LYS A 264 -7.51 -22.12 24.25
N ASN A 265 -7.75 -23.03 25.19
CA ASN A 265 -6.94 -23.07 26.40
C ASN A 265 -5.52 -23.49 26.04
N GLY A 266 -4.55 -22.60 26.24
CA GLY A 266 -3.14 -22.88 26.00
C GLY A 266 -2.28 -21.71 26.45
N PRO A 267 -1.12 -21.96 27.08
CA PRO A 267 -0.17 -20.89 27.32
C PRO A 267 0.29 -20.34 25.96
N LYS A 268 0.38 -19.01 25.84
CA LYS A 268 0.85 -18.33 24.61
C LYS A 268 -0.10 -18.41 23.40
N ASN A 269 -1.36 -18.78 23.59
CA ASN A 269 -2.42 -18.53 22.61
C ASN A 269 -2.77 -17.04 22.64
N GLU A 270 -2.85 -16.38 21.47
CA GLU A 270 -2.93 -14.91 21.40
C GLU A 270 -3.83 -14.46 20.25
N ILE A 271 -4.43 -13.27 20.40
CA ILE A 271 -5.04 -12.53 19.30
C ILE A 271 -4.00 -11.56 18.73
N ILE A 272 -3.88 -11.51 17.42
CA ILE A 272 -2.98 -10.59 16.73
C ILE A 272 -3.80 -9.66 15.85
N VAL A 273 -3.60 -8.36 16.02
CA VAL A 273 -4.18 -7.35 15.15
C VAL A 273 -3.18 -7.01 14.04
N SER A 274 -3.59 -7.23 12.79
CA SER A 274 -2.83 -6.94 11.56
C SER A 274 -3.70 -6.17 10.56
N SER A 275 -4.50 -5.23 11.06
CA SER A 275 -5.51 -4.47 10.31
C SER A 275 -4.97 -3.18 9.65
N GLY A 276 -3.65 -2.99 9.69
CA GLY A 276 -2.96 -1.85 9.07
C GLY A 276 -3.06 -0.56 9.88
N ALA A 277 -2.31 0.46 9.45
CA ALA A 277 -2.16 1.75 10.13
C ALA A 277 -3.47 2.44 10.54
N LEU A 278 -4.55 2.28 9.75
CA LEU A 278 -5.87 2.82 10.12
C LEU A 278 -6.72 1.83 10.90
N GLY A 279 -6.71 0.55 10.52
CA GLY A 279 -7.61 -0.46 11.09
C GLY A 279 -7.19 -0.93 12.48
N SER A 280 -5.89 -1.01 12.76
CA SER A 280 -5.35 -1.51 14.03
C SER A 280 -5.65 -0.58 15.22
N PRO A 281 -5.33 0.72 15.18
CA PRO A 281 -5.76 1.63 16.25
C PRO A 281 -7.29 1.75 16.33
N GLN A 282 -8.00 1.69 15.19
CA GLN A 282 -9.47 1.71 15.16
C GLN A 282 -10.05 0.52 15.94
N ILE A 283 -9.60 -0.71 15.68
CA ILE A 283 -10.14 -1.90 16.34
C ILE A 283 -9.75 -1.98 17.82
N LEU A 284 -8.55 -1.51 18.20
CA LEU A 284 -8.19 -1.37 19.61
C LEU A 284 -9.16 -0.44 20.33
N MET A 285 -9.43 0.75 19.78
CA MET A 285 -10.36 1.72 20.38
C MET A 285 -11.79 1.17 20.44
N LEU A 286 -12.29 0.54 19.37
CA LEU A 286 -13.62 -0.10 19.36
C LEU A 286 -13.74 -1.25 20.38
N SER A 287 -12.60 -1.81 20.80
CA SER A 287 -12.51 -2.86 21.81
C SER A 287 -12.28 -2.33 23.23
N GLY A 288 -12.26 -1.00 23.42
CA GLY A 288 -12.08 -0.36 24.71
C GLY A 288 -10.63 -0.13 25.13
N ILE A 289 -9.66 -0.25 24.21
CA ILE A 289 -8.24 0.06 24.43
C ILE A 289 -7.88 1.34 23.70
N GLY A 290 -7.60 2.42 24.43
CA GLY A 290 -7.27 3.72 23.83
C GLY A 290 -7.47 4.88 24.81
N PRO A 291 -7.47 6.14 24.31
CA PRO A 291 -7.62 7.31 25.17
C PRO A 291 -8.98 7.32 25.89
N LYS A 292 -8.95 7.21 27.23
CA LYS A 292 -10.16 7.06 28.06
C LYS A 292 -11.28 8.06 27.76
N GLU A 293 -10.96 9.34 27.65
CA GLU A 293 -11.98 10.38 27.41
C GLU A 293 -12.58 10.28 26.01
N HIS A 294 -11.78 9.92 24.99
CA HIS A 294 -12.27 9.66 23.63
C HIS A 294 -13.21 8.45 23.58
N LEU A 295 -12.86 7.38 24.29
CA LEU A 295 -13.69 6.16 24.38
C LEU A 295 -15.03 6.44 25.07
N LYS A 296 -15.01 7.18 26.19
CA LYS A 296 -16.23 7.62 26.88
C LYS A 296 -17.12 8.48 25.99
N ALA A 297 -16.54 9.42 25.23
CA ALA A 297 -17.29 10.28 24.30
C ALA A 297 -18.04 9.46 23.23
N HIS A 298 -17.56 8.27 22.89
CA HIS A 298 -18.21 7.35 21.94
C HIS A 298 -19.12 6.30 22.61
N ASN A 299 -19.33 6.39 23.92
CA ASN A 299 -20.03 5.38 24.72
C ASN A 299 -19.41 3.98 24.56
N ILE A 300 -18.08 3.90 24.62
CA ILE A 300 -17.30 2.66 24.62
C ILE A 300 -16.78 2.44 26.04
N SER A 301 -17.04 1.26 26.59
CA SER A 301 -16.50 0.87 27.91
C SER A 301 -14.97 0.77 27.83
N VAL A 302 -14.30 1.44 28.75
CA VAL A 302 -12.83 1.43 28.82
C VAL A 302 -12.38 0.11 29.44
N VAL A 303 -11.64 -0.68 28.66
CA VAL A 303 -10.94 -1.89 29.10
C VAL A 303 -9.54 -1.53 29.58
N LEU A 304 -8.85 -0.67 28.83
CA LEU A 304 -7.52 -0.18 29.16
C LEU A 304 -7.34 1.24 28.64
N ASP A 305 -6.96 2.16 29.53
CA ASP A 305 -6.60 3.52 29.13
C ASP A 305 -5.18 3.52 28.57
N LEU A 306 -5.08 3.61 27.25
CA LEU A 306 -3.82 3.63 26.52
C LEU A 306 -3.81 4.86 25.61
N PRO A 307 -3.46 6.05 26.14
CA PRO A 307 -3.71 7.34 25.47
C PRO A 307 -2.94 7.54 24.17
N LEU A 308 -1.94 6.69 23.88
CA LEU A 308 -1.13 6.77 22.67
C LEU A 308 -1.71 5.97 21.49
N VAL A 309 -2.79 5.20 21.68
CA VAL A 309 -3.50 4.54 20.57
C VAL A 309 -4.07 5.60 19.63
N GLY A 310 -3.77 5.46 18.34
CA GLY A 310 -4.15 6.39 17.28
C GLY A 310 -3.30 7.66 17.24
N GLN A 311 -2.31 7.84 18.12
CA GLN A 311 -1.43 9.01 18.08
C GLN A 311 -0.18 8.75 17.23
N GLY A 312 0.44 9.81 16.71
CA GLY A 312 1.68 9.69 15.93
C GLY A 312 1.49 9.08 14.54
N MET A 313 0.33 9.33 13.92
CA MET A 313 0.06 8.95 12.54
C MET A 313 0.98 9.74 11.61
N SER A 314 1.64 9.05 10.69
CA SER A 314 2.54 9.67 9.72
C SER A 314 2.16 9.19 8.32
N ASP A 315 2.27 10.07 7.34
CA ASP A 315 2.18 9.71 5.92
C ASP A 315 3.28 10.44 5.17
N ASN A 316 4.09 9.71 4.41
CA ASN A 316 5.17 10.31 3.65
C ASN A 316 4.56 11.19 2.54
N PRO A 317 4.84 12.51 2.54
CA PRO A 317 4.47 13.38 1.44
C PRO A 317 5.03 12.85 0.11
N MET A 318 4.19 12.94 -0.93
CA MET A 318 4.56 12.79 -2.32
C MET A 318 4.32 14.09 -3.07
N ASN A 319 5.30 14.52 -3.85
CA ASN A 319 5.12 15.57 -4.85
C ASN A 319 5.62 15.05 -6.20
N ALA A 320 5.05 15.53 -7.29
CA ALA A 320 5.38 15.02 -8.61
C ALA A 320 5.35 16.12 -9.66
N ILE A 321 6.04 15.90 -10.78
CA ILE A 321 5.92 16.70 -11.99
C ILE A 321 5.43 15.77 -13.11
N PHE A 322 4.32 16.15 -13.74
CA PHE A 322 3.87 15.49 -14.95
C PHE A 322 4.69 15.97 -16.14
N VAL A 323 5.20 15.04 -16.95
CA VAL A 323 5.94 15.34 -18.17
C VAL A 323 5.23 14.74 -19.38
N PRO A 324 4.60 15.56 -20.23
CA PRO A 324 4.03 15.09 -21.48
C PRO A 324 5.15 14.74 -22.46
N SER A 325 4.97 13.62 -23.17
CA SER A 325 5.95 13.06 -24.08
C SER A 325 5.53 13.22 -25.54
N PRO A 326 6.45 13.63 -26.44
CA PRO A 326 6.21 13.61 -27.89
C PRO A 326 6.12 12.19 -28.44
N ASN A 327 6.80 11.25 -27.79
CA ASN A 327 6.85 9.84 -28.16
C ASN A 327 5.87 9.01 -27.31
N PRO A 328 5.29 7.92 -27.86
CA PRO A 328 4.56 6.95 -27.06
C PRO A 328 5.43 6.42 -25.91
N VAL A 329 4.83 6.29 -24.73
CA VAL A 329 5.49 5.74 -23.54
C VAL A 329 4.77 4.46 -23.12
N GLU A 330 5.54 3.47 -22.68
CA GLU A 330 4.98 2.26 -22.09
C GLU A 330 4.22 2.54 -20.80
N VAL A 331 3.29 1.65 -20.45
CA VAL A 331 2.80 1.55 -19.07
C VAL A 331 3.94 1.00 -18.21
N SER A 332 4.40 1.81 -17.26
CA SER A 332 5.41 1.39 -16.28
C SER A 332 5.08 1.98 -14.92
N LEU A 333 5.02 1.14 -13.89
CA LEU A 333 5.01 1.57 -12.50
C LEU A 333 6.46 1.72 -12.00
N ILE A 334 6.65 1.95 -10.70
CA ILE A 334 7.97 2.25 -10.15
C ILE A 334 8.90 1.05 -10.28
N GLN A 335 10.03 1.23 -10.98
CA GLN A 335 11.09 0.23 -11.16
C GLN A 335 12.46 0.78 -10.76
N VAL A 336 12.72 2.05 -11.06
CA VAL A 336 13.93 2.77 -10.64
C VAL A 336 13.65 3.72 -9.49
N VAL A 337 14.64 3.86 -8.60
CA VAL A 337 14.64 4.92 -7.58
C VAL A 337 16.02 5.56 -7.45
N GLY A 338 16.03 6.88 -7.27
CA GLY A 338 17.19 7.66 -6.85
C GLY A 338 17.07 7.98 -5.36
N ILE A 339 17.95 7.42 -4.53
CA ILE A 339 17.95 7.59 -3.08
C ILE A 339 19.03 8.60 -2.70
N THR A 340 18.63 9.77 -2.19
CA THR A 340 19.57 10.85 -1.86
C THR A 340 20.07 10.75 -0.42
N LYS A 341 21.24 11.35 -0.15
CA LYS A 341 21.83 11.41 1.21
C LYS A 341 21.01 12.26 2.19
N TYR A 342 20.20 13.19 1.69
CA TYR A 342 19.38 14.11 2.49
C TYR A 342 17.94 13.61 2.67
N GLY A 343 17.62 12.42 2.15
CA GLY A 343 16.35 11.74 2.44
C GLY A 343 15.20 12.13 1.51
N SER A 344 15.47 12.28 0.22
CA SER A 344 14.46 12.33 -0.84
C SER A 344 14.64 11.11 -1.73
N TYR A 345 13.54 10.49 -2.16
CA TYR A 345 13.54 9.33 -3.03
C TYR A 345 12.82 9.69 -4.33
N ILE A 346 13.54 9.65 -5.44
CA ILE A 346 13.02 10.05 -6.75
C ILE A 346 12.64 8.80 -7.53
N GLU A 347 11.36 8.67 -7.83
CA GLU A 347 10.76 7.53 -8.52
C GLU A 347 10.03 8.03 -9.77
N ALA A 348 9.62 7.12 -10.65
CA ALA A 348 8.87 7.51 -11.84
C ALA A 348 7.91 6.42 -12.29
N ALA A 349 6.92 6.84 -13.06
CA ALA A 349 5.96 5.96 -13.72
C ALA A 349 5.31 6.65 -14.92
N SER A 350 4.80 5.87 -15.87
CA SER A 350 4.41 6.36 -17.20
C SER A 350 3.27 5.54 -17.81
N GLY A 351 2.71 6.08 -18.90
CA GLY A 351 1.70 5.40 -19.73
C GLY A 351 0.27 5.67 -19.25
N ALA A 352 -0.64 5.78 -20.22
CA ALA A 352 -2.02 6.30 -20.13
C ALA A 352 -2.61 6.38 -18.71
N ASN A 353 -2.12 7.40 -17.98
CA ASN A 353 -2.40 7.85 -16.62
C ASN A 353 -2.53 6.78 -15.51
N PHE A 354 -1.62 5.80 -15.43
CA PHE A 354 -1.62 4.72 -14.41
C PHE A 354 -2.75 3.69 -14.55
N ALA A 355 -3.42 3.77 -15.69
CA ALA A 355 -4.16 2.81 -16.48
C ALA A 355 -5.66 2.54 -16.15
N SER A 356 -6.48 2.83 -17.18
CA SER A 356 -7.81 2.27 -17.46
C SER A 356 -7.76 1.52 -18.80
N GLY A 357 -8.00 0.21 -18.79
CA GLY A 357 -8.09 -0.60 -20.01
C GLY A 357 -9.55 -0.85 -20.41
N THR A 358 -10.17 0.07 -21.15
CA THR A 358 -11.26 -0.15 -22.13
C THR A 358 -11.47 1.15 -22.93
N LEU A 359 -12.23 1.13 -24.03
CA LEU A 359 -12.57 2.24 -24.94
C LEU A 359 -13.12 3.55 -24.30
N GLN A 360 -13.15 3.65 -22.97
CA GLN A 360 -13.71 4.76 -22.21
C GLN A 360 -12.57 5.65 -21.69
N ARG A 361 -12.70 6.98 -21.84
CA ARG A 361 -11.76 7.98 -21.30
C ARG A 361 -11.81 7.97 -19.77
N ASP A 362 -11.02 7.11 -19.13
CA ASP A 362 -10.80 7.13 -17.69
C ASP A 362 -9.36 7.55 -17.39
N PHE A 363 -9.23 8.60 -16.59
CA PHE A 363 -7.98 9.33 -16.38
C PHE A 363 -7.19 8.79 -15.17
N GLY A 364 -7.47 7.53 -14.79
CA GLY A 364 -6.79 6.79 -13.72
C GLY A 364 -6.75 7.57 -12.41
N MET A 365 -5.56 7.64 -11.80
CA MET A 365 -5.31 8.22 -10.48
C MET A 365 -5.54 9.75 -10.39
N PHE A 366 -5.83 10.41 -11.52
CA PHE A 366 -6.08 11.86 -11.61
C PHE A 366 -7.44 12.18 -12.25
N SER A 367 -8.36 11.21 -12.25
CA SER A 367 -9.69 11.38 -12.82
C SER A 367 -10.54 12.37 -12.02
N PRO A 368 -11.25 13.31 -12.66
CA PRO A 368 -12.18 14.16 -11.93
C PRO A 368 -13.30 13.29 -11.32
N LYS A 369 -13.58 12.11 -11.92
CA LYS A 369 -14.50 11.07 -11.41
C LYS A 369 -14.03 10.47 -10.08
N ILE A 370 -12.74 10.57 -9.73
CA ILE A 370 -12.25 10.31 -8.37
C ILE A 370 -12.43 11.53 -7.46
N GLY A 371 -13.48 12.33 -7.63
CA GLY A 371 -13.89 13.41 -6.72
C GLY A 371 -12.87 14.55 -6.59
N GLN A 372 -12.05 14.75 -7.62
CA GLN A 372 -11.00 15.77 -7.65
C GLN A 372 -11.57 17.09 -8.19
N LEU A 373 -12.36 17.78 -7.36
CA LEU A 373 -12.83 19.15 -7.60
C LEU A 373 -12.02 20.19 -6.82
N SER A 374 -10.73 19.95 -6.64
CA SER A 374 -9.97 20.77 -5.72
C SER A 374 -9.60 22.15 -6.22
N THR A 375 -9.60 22.35 -7.53
CA THR A 375 -9.55 23.66 -8.16
C THR A 375 -10.81 24.49 -7.88
N VAL A 376 -11.86 23.87 -7.33
CA VAL A 376 -13.11 24.52 -6.94
C VAL A 376 -13.16 24.69 -5.40
N PRO A 377 -13.48 25.89 -4.87
CA PRO A 377 -13.62 26.13 -3.44
C PRO A 377 -14.59 25.14 -2.77
N PRO A 378 -14.36 24.67 -1.53
CA PRO A 378 -15.18 23.62 -0.90
C PRO A 378 -16.69 23.86 -0.94
N LYS A 379 -17.15 25.10 -0.72
CA LYS A 379 -18.58 25.48 -0.76
C LYS A 379 -19.20 25.44 -2.17
N GLN A 380 -18.37 25.33 -3.20
CA GLN A 380 -18.74 25.37 -4.62
C GLN A 380 -18.54 24.00 -5.30
N ARG A 381 -18.09 22.97 -4.57
CA ARG A 381 -17.92 21.60 -5.08
C ARG A 381 -19.27 20.88 -5.19
N THR A 382 -20.12 21.36 -6.08
CA THR A 382 -21.45 20.78 -6.33
C THR A 382 -21.36 19.64 -7.36
N PRO A 383 -22.37 18.76 -7.45
CA PRO A 383 -22.45 17.75 -8.51
C PRO A 383 -22.32 18.35 -9.92
N GLU A 384 -22.82 19.58 -10.13
CA GLU A 384 -22.71 20.29 -11.41
C GLU A 384 -21.27 20.74 -11.70
N ALA A 385 -20.53 21.19 -10.67
CA ALA A 385 -19.11 21.48 -10.82
C ALA A 385 -18.31 20.22 -11.20
N LEU A 386 -18.70 19.06 -10.63
CA LEU A 386 -18.08 17.77 -10.91
C LEU A 386 -18.33 17.35 -12.36
N ALA A 387 -19.58 17.43 -12.81
CA ALA A 387 -19.95 17.17 -14.19
C ALA A 387 -19.17 18.07 -15.15
N LYS A 388 -19.06 19.37 -14.86
CA LYS A 388 -18.30 20.31 -15.69
C LYS A 388 -16.79 20.00 -15.74
N ALA A 389 -16.20 19.57 -14.63
CA ALA A 389 -14.79 19.16 -14.58
C ALA A 389 -14.55 17.87 -15.37
N ILE A 390 -15.49 16.92 -15.30
CA ILE A 390 -15.49 15.70 -16.11
C ILE A 390 -15.56 16.07 -17.59
N ASP A 391 -16.53 16.90 -18.00
CA ASP A 391 -16.70 17.33 -19.39
C ASP A 391 -15.45 18.03 -19.94
N ALA A 392 -14.85 18.93 -19.14
CA ALA A 392 -13.63 19.64 -19.54
C ALA A 392 -12.44 18.70 -19.78
N MET A 393 -12.28 17.68 -18.93
CA MET A 393 -11.21 16.69 -19.11
C MET A 393 -11.51 15.72 -20.25
N GLU A 394 -12.78 15.35 -20.46
CA GLU A 394 -13.20 14.55 -21.60
C GLU A 394 -12.96 15.26 -22.93
N GLN A 395 -12.88 16.59 -22.98
CA GLN A 395 -12.58 17.34 -24.20
C GLN A 395 -11.07 17.46 -24.54
N LEU A 396 -10.16 17.04 -23.66
CA LEU A 396 -8.72 17.10 -23.90
C LEU A 396 -8.29 16.08 -24.97
N GLU A 397 -7.34 16.48 -25.83
CA GLU A 397 -6.79 15.57 -26.85
C GLU A 397 -6.03 14.40 -26.22
N PRO A 398 -6.06 13.19 -26.80
CA PRO A 398 -5.30 12.04 -26.29
C PRO A 398 -3.79 12.28 -26.18
N ALA A 399 -3.25 13.22 -26.95
CA ALA A 399 -1.86 13.66 -26.86
C ALA A 399 -1.51 14.32 -25.52
N ALA A 400 -2.47 14.98 -24.86
CA ALA A 400 -2.28 15.63 -23.56
C ALA A 400 -2.00 14.63 -22.42
N PHE A 401 -2.26 13.34 -22.64
CA PHE A 401 -2.12 12.27 -21.65
C PHE A 401 -1.04 11.25 -22.01
N ARG A 402 -0.27 11.52 -23.07
CA ARG A 402 0.94 10.75 -23.38
C ARG A 402 2.07 11.32 -22.54
N GLY A 403 2.56 10.54 -21.59
CA GLY A 403 3.62 10.97 -20.69
C GLY A 403 3.67 10.16 -19.41
N GLY A 404 4.33 10.72 -18.41
CA GLY A 404 4.47 10.10 -17.10
C GLY A 404 4.80 11.12 -16.03
N PHE A 405 4.94 10.63 -14.80
CA PHE A 405 5.32 11.41 -13.65
C PHE A 405 6.71 11.01 -13.21
N ILE A 406 7.47 12.01 -12.81
CA ILE A 406 8.62 11.82 -11.93
C ILE A 406 8.20 12.40 -10.59
N LEU A 407 8.28 11.59 -9.55
CA LEU A 407 7.76 11.87 -8.22
C LEU A 407 8.85 11.76 -7.17
N GLU A 408 8.69 12.51 -6.10
CA GLU A 408 9.55 12.47 -4.94
C GLU A 408 8.76 12.00 -3.72
N LYS A 409 9.41 11.18 -2.89
CA LYS A 409 9.00 10.81 -1.54
C LYS A 409 10.04 11.29 -0.55
N ILE A 410 9.63 11.96 0.52
CA ILE A 410 10.56 12.29 1.61
C ILE A 410 10.71 11.15 2.65
N MET A 411 11.91 11.02 3.20
CA MET A 411 12.24 10.17 4.34
C MET A 411 11.58 10.69 5.63
N GLY A 412 11.31 9.79 6.58
CA GLY A 412 10.54 10.09 7.80
C GLY A 412 9.06 9.77 7.57
N PRO A 413 8.16 10.76 7.59
CA PRO A 413 8.36 12.20 7.84
C PRO A 413 8.57 12.53 9.32
N ILE A 414 8.93 13.78 9.65
CA ILE A 414 8.96 14.26 11.04
C ILE A 414 7.56 14.70 11.49
N SER A 415 6.82 15.30 10.57
CA SER A 415 5.44 15.72 10.76
C SER A 415 4.56 14.51 11.08
N THR A 416 3.79 14.62 12.16
CA THR A 416 2.85 13.58 12.59
C THR A 416 1.50 14.22 12.93
N GLY A 417 0.44 13.43 12.79
CA GLY A 417 -0.90 13.74 13.26
C GLY A 417 -1.50 12.58 14.05
N ASN A 418 -2.83 12.51 14.06
CA ASN A 418 -3.58 11.62 14.96
C ASN A 418 -4.82 11.04 14.27
N LEU A 419 -5.24 9.88 14.75
CA LEU A 419 -6.41 9.13 14.31
C LEU A 419 -7.45 9.07 15.43
N PHE A 420 -8.69 9.39 15.08
CA PHE A 420 -9.84 9.34 15.99
C PHE A 420 -10.99 8.54 15.38
N LEU A 421 -11.74 7.84 16.23
CA LEU A 421 -13.03 7.28 15.81
C LEU A 421 -13.98 8.42 15.42
N ARG A 422 -14.70 8.24 14.31
CA ARG A 422 -15.88 9.06 13.98
C ARG A 422 -17.16 8.47 14.57
N ASN A 423 -17.22 7.15 14.65
CA ASN A 423 -18.35 6.38 15.13
C ASN A 423 -17.91 4.95 15.52
N LYS A 424 -18.89 4.10 15.85
CA LYS A 424 -18.67 2.70 16.28
C LYS A 424 -18.73 1.66 15.16
N ASN A 425 -18.90 2.07 13.91
CA ASN A 425 -18.97 1.16 12.77
C ASN A 425 -17.54 0.85 12.27
N PRO A 426 -17.04 -0.39 12.43
CA PRO A 426 -15.68 -0.75 11.98
C PRO A 426 -15.50 -0.67 10.46
N ASN A 427 -16.59 -0.69 9.69
CA ASN A 427 -16.54 -0.60 8.24
C ASN A 427 -16.33 0.83 7.74
N GLU A 428 -16.56 1.84 8.58
CA GLU A 428 -16.35 3.25 8.22
C GLU A 428 -14.91 3.69 8.51
N ASN A 429 -14.45 4.71 7.77
CA ASN A 429 -13.11 5.25 7.98
C ASN A 429 -13.06 6.10 9.26
N PRO A 430 -12.00 5.98 10.07
CA PRO A 430 -11.74 6.94 11.14
C PRO A 430 -11.40 8.33 10.57
N SER A 431 -11.37 9.34 11.43
CA SER A 431 -10.77 10.65 11.12
C SER A 431 -9.26 10.52 11.30
N VAL A 432 -8.48 11.14 10.43
CA VAL A 432 -7.01 11.10 10.50
C VAL A 432 -6.41 12.42 10.02
N THR A 433 -5.44 12.93 10.77
CA THR A 433 -4.51 14.00 10.37
C THR A 433 -3.11 13.42 10.21
N PHE A 434 -2.35 13.98 9.28
CA PHE A 434 -0.91 13.73 9.13
C PHE A 434 -0.09 15.01 9.30
N ASN A 435 -0.71 16.18 9.14
CA ASN A 435 -0.08 17.50 9.24
C ASN A 435 1.09 17.67 8.27
N TYR A 436 0.86 17.37 6.98
CA TYR A 436 1.88 17.46 5.92
C TYR A 436 2.63 18.80 5.98
N PHE A 437 3.97 18.74 5.99
CA PHE A 437 4.86 19.91 6.04
C PHE A 437 4.67 20.85 7.23
N LYS A 438 4.11 20.34 8.35
CA LYS A 438 4.11 21.07 9.62
C LYS A 438 5.54 21.39 10.08
N GLU A 439 6.44 20.42 9.93
CA GLU A 439 7.87 20.61 10.20
C GLU A 439 8.59 21.11 8.94
N THR A 440 9.41 22.15 9.08
CA THR A 440 10.05 22.82 7.93
C THR A 440 11.09 21.95 7.25
N GLN A 441 11.70 20.99 7.96
CA GLN A 441 12.66 20.06 7.37
C GLN A 441 11.99 19.10 6.37
N ASP A 442 10.74 18.71 6.61
CA ASP A 442 10.00 17.89 5.65
C ASP A 442 9.75 18.67 4.36
N LEU A 443 9.39 19.96 4.49
CA LEU A 443 9.19 20.85 3.35
C LEU A 443 10.49 21.04 2.55
N GLN A 444 11.61 21.23 3.26
CA GLN A 444 12.90 21.42 2.62
C GLN A 444 13.32 20.17 1.82
N ARG A 445 13.07 18.96 2.35
CA ARG A 445 13.32 17.71 1.62
C ARG A 445 12.49 17.60 0.34
N CYS A 446 11.23 18.06 0.36
CA CYS A 446 10.42 18.12 -0.84
C CYS A 446 11.02 19.08 -1.86
N VAL A 447 11.38 20.30 -1.44
CA VAL A 447 12.00 21.31 -2.32
C VAL A 447 13.27 20.76 -2.97
N ASP A 448 14.13 20.10 -2.19
CA ASP A 448 15.36 19.52 -2.72
C ASP A 448 15.11 18.30 -3.61
N GLY A 449 14.06 17.51 -3.34
CA GLY A 449 13.60 16.43 -4.21
C GLY A 449 13.11 16.94 -5.57
N ILE A 450 12.29 18.01 -5.57
CA ILE A 450 11.78 18.64 -6.80
C ILE A 450 12.91 19.19 -7.67
N LYS A 451 13.94 19.82 -7.07
CA LYS A 451 15.13 20.27 -7.82
C LYS A 451 15.85 19.13 -8.54
N ILE A 452 15.89 17.93 -7.95
CA ILE A 452 16.46 16.76 -8.63
C ILE A 452 15.58 16.36 -9.81
N ILE A 453 14.26 16.36 -9.62
CA ILE A 453 13.32 16.04 -10.69
C ILE A 453 13.51 17.01 -11.86
N GLU A 454 13.63 18.31 -11.60
CA GLU A 454 13.96 19.32 -12.61
C GLU A 454 15.24 18.96 -13.39
N ASN A 455 16.31 18.58 -12.69
CA ASN A 455 17.57 18.16 -13.32
C ASN A 455 17.42 16.86 -14.13
N VAL A 456 16.59 15.91 -13.69
CA VAL A 456 16.32 14.67 -14.45
C VAL A 456 15.57 15.00 -15.73
N ILE A 457 14.57 15.89 -15.67
CA ILE A 457 13.79 16.31 -16.83
C ILE A 457 14.66 17.03 -17.86
N GLU A 458 15.60 17.87 -17.43
CA GLU A 458 16.54 18.59 -18.31
C GLU A 458 17.74 17.73 -18.77
N SER A 459 17.85 16.50 -18.29
CA SER A 459 18.98 15.61 -18.64
C SER A 459 18.96 15.20 -20.11
N LYS A 460 20.15 14.93 -20.67
CA LYS A 460 20.28 14.47 -22.06
C LYS A 460 19.59 13.12 -22.25
N SER A 461 19.68 12.24 -21.26
CA SER A 461 19.06 10.91 -21.32
C SER A 461 17.52 10.95 -21.30
N PHE A 462 16.90 12.05 -20.86
CA PHE A 462 15.45 12.18 -20.79
C PHE A 462 14.86 13.05 -21.91
N SER A 463 15.70 13.68 -22.75
CA SER A 463 15.26 14.67 -23.74
C SER A 463 14.26 14.11 -24.77
N GLU A 464 14.32 12.82 -25.10
CA GLU A 464 13.38 12.18 -26.03
C GLU A 464 11.94 12.06 -25.49
N PHE A 465 11.75 12.21 -24.18
CA PHE A 465 10.45 12.04 -23.50
C PHE A 465 9.81 13.37 -23.07
N ARG A 466 10.35 14.50 -23.52
CA ARG A 466 9.81 15.82 -23.26
C ARG A 466 9.74 16.65 -24.55
N TYR A 467 8.88 17.65 -24.56
CA TYR A 467 8.87 18.63 -25.64
C TYR A 467 9.89 19.74 -25.37
N ASP A 468 10.78 20.01 -26.34
CA ASP A 468 11.84 21.03 -26.19
C ASP A 468 11.30 22.45 -25.92
N TYR A 469 10.06 22.74 -26.33
CA TYR A 469 9.43 24.05 -26.11
C TYR A 469 8.75 24.20 -24.74
N LEU A 470 8.60 23.12 -23.97
CA LEU A 470 8.00 23.16 -22.63
C LEU A 470 9.09 23.38 -21.57
N SER A 471 9.12 24.57 -21.00
CA SER A 471 10.03 24.90 -19.89
C SER A 471 9.53 24.31 -18.56
N LEU A 472 10.45 24.10 -17.60
CA LEU A 472 10.12 23.62 -16.25
C LEU A 472 9.01 24.45 -15.56
N PRO A 473 9.00 25.81 -15.59
CA PRO A 473 7.91 26.58 -15.02
C PRO A 473 6.54 26.27 -15.63
N VAL A 474 6.48 25.92 -16.92
CA VAL A 474 5.23 25.49 -17.57
C VAL A 474 4.79 24.14 -17.02
N LEU A 475 5.70 23.16 -16.88
CA LEU A 475 5.39 21.85 -16.31
C LEU A 475 4.94 21.92 -14.85
N LEU A 476 5.61 22.76 -14.04
CA LEU A 476 5.21 23.05 -12.66
C LEU A 476 3.81 23.69 -12.62
N ASN A 477 3.54 24.67 -13.48
CA ASN A 477 2.23 25.31 -13.54
C ASN A 477 1.12 24.34 -13.97
N MET A 478 1.39 23.48 -14.96
CA MET A 478 0.46 22.42 -15.37
C MET A 478 0.12 21.50 -14.19
N THR A 479 1.15 21.07 -13.44
CA THR A 479 0.96 20.15 -12.30
C THR A 479 0.29 20.84 -11.10
N ALA A 480 0.64 22.09 -10.81
CA ALA A 480 0.04 22.85 -9.70
C ALA A 480 -1.47 23.07 -9.87
N ASN A 481 -1.91 23.26 -11.11
CA ASN A 481 -3.33 23.42 -11.47
C ASN A 481 -4.09 22.09 -11.62
N ALA A 482 -3.40 20.94 -11.55
CA ALA A 482 -4.05 19.65 -11.56
C ALA A 482 -4.77 19.38 -10.23
N PRO A 483 -5.92 18.67 -10.23
CA PRO A 483 -6.76 18.57 -9.05
C PRO A 483 -6.31 17.47 -8.07
N VAL A 484 -5.02 17.41 -7.71
CA VAL A 484 -4.37 16.28 -7.02
C VAL A 484 -4.75 16.07 -5.54
N ASN A 485 -5.18 17.12 -4.84
CA ASN A 485 -5.56 17.12 -3.42
C ASN A 485 -6.61 18.21 -3.19
N LEU A 486 -7.29 18.30 -2.05
CA LEU A 486 -8.34 19.31 -1.80
C LEU A 486 -7.85 20.66 -1.23
N LEU A 487 -6.53 20.91 -1.22
CA LEU A 487 -5.92 22.08 -0.59
C LEU A 487 -6.14 23.36 -1.42
N PRO A 488 -6.15 24.55 -0.77
CA PRO A 488 -6.18 25.83 -1.49
C PRO A 488 -4.98 25.97 -2.42
N LYS A 489 -5.22 26.51 -3.62
CA LYS A 489 -4.18 26.80 -4.62
C LYS A 489 -3.79 28.27 -4.59
N HIS A 490 -2.50 28.55 -4.72
CA HIS A 490 -1.94 29.89 -4.70
C HIS A 490 -1.36 30.27 -6.07
N ALA A 491 -1.52 31.53 -6.47
CA ALA A 491 -1.07 32.02 -7.79
C ALA A 491 0.45 31.93 -7.99
N ASN A 492 1.23 31.93 -6.91
CA ASN A 492 2.69 31.82 -6.92
C ASN A 492 3.20 30.37 -6.80
N ALA A 493 2.33 29.36 -6.83
CA ALA A 493 2.72 27.97 -6.65
C ALA A 493 3.77 27.48 -7.66
N SER A 494 3.72 27.93 -8.91
CA SER A 494 4.70 27.59 -9.95
C SER A 494 5.99 28.40 -9.89
N ILE A 495 6.05 29.44 -9.05
CA ILE A 495 7.20 30.35 -8.91
C ILE A 495 8.05 29.99 -7.68
N SER A 496 7.43 29.44 -6.63
CA SER A 496 8.11 28.99 -5.41
C SER A 496 7.96 27.49 -5.23
N LEU A 497 9.09 26.76 -5.20
CA LEU A 497 9.07 25.31 -4.96
C LEU A 497 8.48 24.94 -3.59
N GLU A 498 8.63 25.81 -2.58
CA GLU A 498 7.98 25.58 -1.28
C GLU A 498 6.46 25.61 -1.40
N GLN A 499 5.94 26.59 -2.15
CA GLN A 499 4.50 26.71 -2.38
C GLN A 499 4.01 25.59 -3.30
N PHE A 500 4.79 25.22 -4.32
CA PHE A 500 4.54 24.05 -5.15
C PHE A 500 4.38 22.79 -4.30
N CYS A 501 5.34 22.53 -3.40
CA CYS A 501 5.30 21.39 -2.48
C CYS A 501 4.00 21.37 -1.66
N LYS A 502 3.67 22.49 -0.99
CA LYS A 502 2.45 22.61 -0.18
C LYS A 502 1.16 22.42 -0.99
N ASP A 503 1.06 23.05 -2.14
CA ASP A 503 -0.18 23.06 -2.94
C ASP A 503 -0.40 21.77 -3.71
N THR A 504 0.65 20.98 -3.97
CA THR A 504 0.58 19.75 -4.78
C THR A 504 0.78 18.48 -4.00
N VAL A 505 0.93 18.57 -2.67
CA VAL A 505 1.17 17.39 -1.82
C VAL A 505 0.10 16.32 -2.01
N MET A 506 0.56 15.10 -2.20
CA MET A 506 -0.24 13.89 -2.22
C MET A 506 0.28 12.91 -1.18
N THR A 507 -0.52 11.89 -0.90
CA THR A 507 -0.05 10.69 -0.20
C THR A 507 0.79 9.86 -1.16
N ILE A 508 1.87 9.22 -0.68
CA ILE A 508 2.47 8.08 -1.38
C ILE A 508 1.86 6.73 -0.96
N TRP A 509 0.76 6.77 -0.19
CA TRP A 509 0.08 5.63 0.41
C TRP A 509 0.97 4.80 1.35
N HIS A 510 2.04 5.40 1.89
CA HIS A 510 2.95 4.76 2.86
C HIS A 510 2.68 5.21 4.30
N TYR A 511 1.43 5.54 4.63
CA TYR A 511 1.05 5.95 5.97
C TYR A 511 1.24 4.81 7.00
N HIS A 512 1.65 5.21 8.20
CA HIS A 512 2.06 4.33 9.28
C HIS A 512 1.85 4.99 10.66
N GLY A 513 2.12 4.26 11.73
CA GLY A 513 1.94 4.75 13.10
C GLY A 513 0.54 4.49 13.68
N GLY A 514 0.28 5.05 14.86
CA GLY A 514 -0.95 4.83 15.63
C GLY A 514 -0.90 3.68 16.64
N CYS A 515 0.02 2.73 16.50
CA CYS A 515 0.28 1.64 17.46
C CYS A 515 1.79 1.40 17.66
N GLN A 516 2.58 2.46 17.67
CA GLN A 516 4.05 2.44 17.69
C GLN A 516 4.66 1.58 18.82
N VAL A 517 5.77 0.89 18.49
CA VAL A 517 6.61 0.17 19.47
C VAL A 517 7.14 1.15 20.52
N GLY A 518 7.11 0.74 21.79
CA GLY A 518 7.47 1.56 22.95
C GLY A 518 6.38 2.56 23.38
N ARG A 519 5.26 2.66 22.64
CA ARG A 519 4.15 3.59 22.96
C ARG A 519 2.82 2.86 23.18
N VAL A 520 2.50 1.91 22.32
CA VAL A 520 1.28 1.11 22.37
C VAL A 520 1.59 -0.38 22.51
N VAL A 521 2.66 -0.84 21.86
CA VAL A 521 3.16 -2.21 21.99
C VAL A 521 4.59 -2.23 22.52
N ASP A 522 4.99 -3.33 23.15
CA ASP A 522 6.39 -3.56 23.55
C ASP A 522 7.26 -4.01 22.36
N THR A 523 8.54 -4.31 22.61
CA THR A 523 9.51 -4.79 21.60
C THR A 523 9.20 -6.17 21.04
N ASP A 524 8.30 -6.91 21.67
CA ASP A 524 7.75 -8.17 21.18
C ASP A 524 6.36 -7.96 20.58
N TYR A 525 5.97 -6.71 20.32
CA TYR A 525 4.72 -6.32 19.68
C TYR A 525 3.47 -6.67 20.51
N ARG A 526 3.62 -6.94 21.81
CA ARG A 526 2.50 -7.17 22.73
C ARG A 526 1.92 -5.83 23.19
N VAL A 527 0.60 -5.73 23.25
CA VAL A 527 -0.08 -4.51 23.71
C VAL A 527 0.29 -4.22 25.16
N LEU A 528 0.82 -3.03 25.41
CA LEU A 528 1.22 -2.60 26.75
C LEU A 528 0.02 -2.62 27.70
N GLY A 529 0.19 -3.20 28.89
CA GLY A 529 -0.88 -3.31 29.89
C GLY A 529 -1.94 -4.39 29.62
N GLY A 530 -1.97 -5.02 28.43
CA GLY A 530 -2.85 -6.15 28.11
C GLY A 530 -2.10 -7.48 27.98
N ASP A 531 -2.82 -8.60 28.09
CA ASP A 531 -2.28 -9.94 27.87
C ASP A 531 -2.95 -10.63 26.67
N ALA A 532 -2.23 -11.55 26.03
CA ALA A 532 -2.68 -12.35 24.89
C ALA A 532 -3.14 -11.53 23.67
N LEU A 533 -2.54 -10.34 23.49
CA LEU A 533 -2.86 -9.42 22.41
C LEU A 533 -1.59 -8.78 21.84
N ARG A 534 -1.42 -8.87 20.51
CA ARG A 534 -0.34 -8.22 19.76
C ARG A 534 -0.88 -7.32 18.65
N VAL A 535 -0.06 -6.37 18.19
CA VAL A 535 -0.29 -5.63 16.94
C VAL A 535 0.92 -5.84 16.04
N ILE A 536 0.74 -6.41 14.85
CA ILE A 536 1.83 -6.72 13.92
C ILE A 536 1.41 -6.26 12.51
N ASP A 537 1.70 -5.00 12.20
CA ASP A 537 1.58 -4.38 10.89
C ASP A 537 2.26 -2.99 10.88
N GLY A 538 2.12 -2.23 9.79
CA GLY A 538 2.70 -0.89 9.64
C GLY A 538 2.24 0.16 10.66
N SER A 539 1.19 -0.07 11.45
CA SER A 539 0.80 0.81 12.57
C SER A 539 1.86 0.91 13.67
N THR A 540 2.76 -0.08 13.72
CA THR A 540 3.80 -0.21 14.75
C THR A 540 5.10 0.52 14.40
N PHE A 541 5.23 1.01 13.17
CA PHE A 541 6.42 1.71 12.71
C PHE A 541 6.53 3.11 13.31
N ASN A 542 7.75 3.45 13.73
CA ASN A 542 8.08 4.81 14.18
C ASN A 542 8.35 5.77 13.01
N TYR A 543 8.90 5.24 11.92
CA TYR A 543 9.13 5.95 10.65
C TYR A 543 9.13 4.95 9.49
N SER A 544 9.06 5.44 8.24
CA SER A 544 9.04 4.58 7.05
C SER A 544 10.39 3.83 6.90
N PRO A 545 10.40 2.49 6.71
CA PRO A 545 11.63 1.68 6.72
C PRO A 545 12.57 1.86 5.52
N GLY A 546 12.20 2.70 4.55
CA GLY A 546 12.98 2.93 3.33
C GLY A 546 12.14 3.62 2.26
N THR A 547 12.41 3.31 1.00
CA THR A 547 11.67 3.81 -0.18
C THR A 547 10.24 3.28 -0.20
N ASN A 548 10.06 1.97 -0.04
CA ASN A 548 8.76 1.31 0.00
C ASN A 548 8.66 0.35 1.20
N PRO A 549 7.57 0.41 1.99
CA PRO A 549 7.44 -0.40 3.19
C PRO A 549 6.97 -1.84 2.94
N GLN A 550 6.44 -2.17 1.75
CA GLN A 550 5.69 -3.42 1.56
C GLN A 550 6.51 -4.68 1.88
N ALA A 551 7.77 -4.72 1.44
CA ALA A 551 8.66 -5.84 1.66
C ALA A 551 8.89 -6.03 3.17
N THR A 552 9.15 -4.94 3.88
CA THR A 552 9.36 -4.92 5.32
C THR A 552 8.12 -5.33 6.09
N VAL A 553 6.92 -4.96 5.64
CA VAL A 553 5.66 -5.36 6.30
C VAL A 553 5.38 -6.86 6.07
N MET A 554 5.64 -7.40 4.89
CA MET A 554 5.53 -8.85 4.65
C MET A 554 6.56 -9.63 5.46
N MET A 555 7.81 -9.14 5.46
CA MET A 555 8.91 -9.69 6.25
C MET A 555 8.57 -9.67 7.74
N LEU A 556 8.02 -8.58 8.27
CA LEU A 556 7.63 -8.46 9.68
C LEU A 556 6.63 -9.54 10.09
N GLY A 557 5.63 -9.82 9.26
CA GLY A 557 4.65 -10.88 9.54
C GLY A 557 5.31 -12.26 9.64
N ARG A 558 6.21 -12.58 8.70
CA ARG A 558 7.02 -13.81 8.70
C ARG A 558 7.95 -13.88 9.93
N TYR A 559 8.72 -12.82 10.16
CA TYR A 559 9.69 -12.67 11.24
C TYR A 559 9.04 -12.89 12.61
N MET A 560 7.93 -12.19 12.87
CA MET A 560 7.22 -12.33 14.15
C MET A 560 6.56 -13.70 14.29
N GLY A 561 6.04 -14.27 13.20
CA GLY A 561 5.53 -15.64 13.21
C GLY A 561 6.60 -16.65 13.66
N VAL A 562 7.83 -16.55 13.12
CA VAL A 562 8.94 -17.43 13.52
C VAL A 562 9.33 -17.19 14.97
N ARG A 563 9.44 -15.93 15.41
CA ARG A 563 9.73 -15.60 16.81
C ARG A 563 8.70 -16.18 17.77
N MET A 564 7.41 -16.05 17.46
CA MET A 564 6.33 -16.58 18.28
C MET A 564 6.34 -18.12 18.36
N LEU A 565 6.68 -18.80 17.26
CA LEU A 565 6.85 -20.26 17.28
C LEU A 565 8.05 -20.68 18.14
N ARG A 566 9.18 -19.98 18.06
CA ARG A 566 10.36 -20.22 18.92
C ARG A 566 10.01 -19.99 20.39
N GLU A 567 9.39 -18.84 20.70
CA GLU A 567 8.89 -18.53 22.05
C GLU A 567 8.00 -19.65 22.58
N ARG A 568 7.09 -20.19 21.75
CA ARG A 568 6.20 -21.29 22.16
C ARG A 568 6.97 -22.56 22.52
N LEU A 569 7.96 -22.94 21.72
CA LEU A 569 8.78 -24.14 21.95
C LEU A 569 9.68 -24.02 23.18
N GLU A 570 10.24 -22.84 23.45
CA GLU A 570 11.17 -22.61 24.58
C GLU A 570 10.49 -22.63 25.96
N GLY A 571 9.16 -22.54 26.02
CA GLY A 571 8.43 -22.67 27.29
C GLY A 571 7.50 -23.86 27.36
N GLN A 572 7.71 -24.85 26.49
CA GLN A 572 7.35 -26.25 26.75
C GLN A 572 8.53 -26.91 27.46
#